data_AF-W8BJI7-F1
#
_entry.id   AF-W8BJI7-F1
#
_cell.length_a   1.000
_cell.length_b   1.000
_cell.length_c   1.000
_cell.angle_alpha   90.00
_cell.angle_beta   90.00
_cell.angle_gamma   90.00
#
_symmetry.space_group_name_H-M   'P 1'
#
loop_
_entity.id
_entity.type
_entity.pdbx_description
1 polymer ?
#
loop_
_entity_poly.entity_id
_entity_poly.type
_entity_poly.pdbx_seq_one_letter_code
_entity_poly.pdbx_strand_id
1 'polypeptide(L)'
;MNGWQGNIPRCVNYCRVKGFHNCEAPLKCKILDSNTGILRDYSPHFVNHWLYKIREESVVEFSCESGYELIGMNRSTCGTYGWDNAEPSCRKIPNPCDASLFNKCPYPFNCKKHYSKSTSFWSFNWNFKPKLEQIEFSCPEGYVLKGDKFLTCTRTRFDNVIPQCVEKVTCKADLIPKCENPLKCTLHHSSLNSDQQITNRSRPKYQMYPEGSEVTFSCSNGYKLQGENRTICGTNGWSHEKRMSLPKCSSLCANEIFEECKHPYICNYHNTKRWIRNIQKTYMESIVPVGSVIDFINTNFYKEQGFTRFQCTVNGWVHVPAYG
;
A
#
# COMPACT_ATOMS: atom_id res chain seq x y z
N MET A 1 8.04 81.43 54.24
CA MET A 1 8.69 80.28 53.56
C MET A 1 7.58 79.39 53.04
N ASN A 2 7.22 79.52 51.77
CA ASN A 2 6.19 78.67 51.18
C ASN A 2 6.91 77.52 50.47
N GLY A 3 6.96 76.37 51.13
CA GLY A 3 7.55 75.15 50.58
C GLY A 3 6.71 74.62 49.42
N TRP A 4 7.37 74.11 48.40
CA TRP A 4 6.73 73.43 47.27
C TRP A 4 6.01 72.16 47.75
N GLN A 5 4.68 72.11 47.59
CA GLN A 5 3.89 70.87 47.63
C GLN A 5 3.63 70.42 46.19
N GLY A 6 4.61 69.74 45.60
CA GLY A 6 4.45 69.05 44.33
C GLY A 6 5.01 67.64 44.47
N ASN A 7 4.23 66.62 44.09
CA ASN A 7 4.75 65.26 44.01
C ASN A 7 5.84 65.21 42.94
N ILE A 8 7.01 64.66 43.29
CA ILE A 8 8.11 64.45 42.35
C ILE A 8 7.60 63.48 41.26
N PRO A 9 7.64 63.85 39.96
CA PRO A 9 7.20 62.96 38.89
C PRO A 9 8.05 61.69 38.88
N ARG A 10 7.39 60.53 38.89
CA ARG A 10 8.04 59.23 38.78
C ARG A 10 8.32 58.92 37.32
N CYS A 11 9.54 58.47 37.02
CA CYS A 11 9.86 57.91 35.71
C CYS A 11 9.03 56.64 35.50
N VAL A 12 8.42 56.53 34.32
CA VAL A 12 7.65 55.34 33.91
C VAL A 12 8.47 54.61 32.85
N ASN A 13 8.67 53.31 33.04
CA ASN A 13 9.39 52.51 32.07
C ASN A 13 8.49 52.15 30.88
N TYR A 14 9.13 51.95 29.73
CA TYR A 14 8.46 51.55 28.51
C TYR A 14 9.21 50.44 27.80
N CYS A 15 8.49 49.37 27.45
CA CYS A 15 9.01 48.29 26.65
C CYS A 15 8.85 48.59 25.17
N ARG A 16 9.91 48.31 24.40
CA ARG A 16 9.80 48.23 22.95
C ARG A 16 9.24 46.87 22.61
N VAL A 17 8.34 46.86 21.65
CA VAL A 17 7.67 45.62 21.26
C VAL A 17 8.27 45.06 19.97
N LYS A 18 9.18 45.80 19.31
CA LYS A 18 10.09 45.31 18.25
C LYS A 18 10.92 44.06 18.64
N GLY A 19 10.93 43.65 19.92
CA GLY A 19 11.59 42.43 20.42
C GLY A 19 10.75 41.15 20.29
N PHE A 20 9.48 41.26 19.90
CA PHE A 20 8.66 40.15 19.41
C PHE A 20 8.68 40.26 17.89
N HIS A 21 9.18 39.26 17.16
CA HIS A 21 9.30 39.31 15.71
C HIS A 21 7.92 39.20 15.08
N ASN A 22 7.21 40.32 15.17
CA ASN A 22 6.00 40.70 14.47
C ASN A 22 4.71 39.94 14.79
N CYS A 23 4.61 38.98 15.72
CA CYS A 23 3.31 38.32 16.01
C CYS A 23 2.58 37.92 14.72
N GLU A 24 3.32 37.31 13.79
CA GLU A 24 2.83 36.90 12.49
C GLU A 24 2.22 35.50 12.56
N ALA A 25 1.29 35.22 11.65
CA ALA A 25 0.68 33.90 11.53
C ALA A 25 1.78 32.81 11.48
N PRO A 26 1.69 31.75 12.30
CA PRO A 26 0.51 31.31 13.05
C PRO A 26 0.42 31.80 14.51
N LEU A 27 1.32 32.68 14.97
CA LEU A 27 1.28 33.28 16.31
C LEU A 27 0.33 34.48 16.33
N LYS A 28 -0.54 34.53 17.35
CA LYS A 28 -1.50 35.61 17.59
C LYS A 28 -1.20 36.27 18.93
N CYS A 29 -1.18 37.59 18.94
CA CYS A 29 -0.88 38.37 20.13
C CYS A 29 -2.02 39.32 20.48
N LYS A 30 -2.38 39.37 21.76
CA LYS A 30 -3.28 40.38 22.31
C LYS A 30 -2.54 41.20 23.35
N ILE A 31 -2.65 42.52 23.25
CA ILE A 31 -1.97 43.45 24.14
C ILE A 31 -3.00 44.13 25.02
N LEU A 32 -2.81 44.04 26.33
CA LEU A 32 -3.52 44.79 27.35
C LEU A 32 -2.63 45.95 27.80
N ASP A 33 -2.98 47.17 27.38
CA ASP A 33 -2.23 48.39 27.71
C ASP A 33 -2.63 48.89 29.11
N SER A 34 -1.65 49.01 30.02
CA SER A 34 -1.87 49.49 31.38
C SER A 34 -2.29 50.96 31.47
N ASN A 35 -2.03 51.78 30.44
CA ASN A 35 -2.50 53.17 30.38
C ASN A 35 -3.99 53.28 30.14
N THR A 36 -4.50 52.46 29.22
CA THR A 36 -5.86 52.60 28.70
C THR A 36 -6.80 51.51 29.23
N GLY A 37 -6.25 50.41 29.74
CA GLY A 37 -6.99 49.20 30.11
C GLY A 37 -7.57 48.46 28.90
N ILE A 38 -7.22 48.86 27.67
CA ILE A 38 -7.81 48.32 26.45
C ILE A 38 -7.02 47.09 26.00
N LEU A 39 -7.75 46.00 25.73
CA LEU A 39 -7.23 44.81 25.07
C LEU A 39 -7.35 44.97 23.54
N ARG A 40 -6.25 44.81 22.80
CA ARG A 40 -6.23 44.90 21.33
C ARG A 40 -5.47 43.75 20.71
N ASP A 41 -5.97 43.27 19.56
CA ASP A 41 -5.18 42.38 18.70
C ASP A 41 -3.99 43.16 18.14
N TYR A 42 -2.79 42.59 18.26
CA TYR A 42 -1.59 43.20 17.70
C TYR A 42 -1.25 42.56 16.36
N SER A 43 -1.10 43.37 15.32
CA SER A 43 -0.68 42.96 13.99
C SER A 43 0.38 43.93 13.45
N PRO A 44 1.49 43.42 12.89
CA PRO A 44 2.63 44.21 12.44
C PRO A 44 2.29 45.02 11.18
N HIS A 45 1.31 44.57 10.39
CA HIS A 45 0.90 45.18 9.12
C HIS A 45 0.15 46.51 9.27
N PHE A 46 -0.30 46.87 10.47
CA PHE A 46 -1.09 48.07 10.71
C PHE A 46 -0.31 49.23 11.37
N VAL A 47 1.01 49.13 11.50
CA VAL A 47 1.80 50.09 12.30
C VAL A 47 2.86 50.79 11.46
N ASN A 48 2.66 52.09 11.21
CA ASN A 48 3.70 52.96 10.66
C ASN A 48 4.91 53.02 11.61
N HIS A 49 6.11 53.04 11.02
CA HIS A 49 7.44 52.73 11.56
C HIS A 49 7.96 53.51 12.81
N TRP A 50 7.14 54.25 13.55
CA TRP A 50 7.57 55.11 14.66
C TRP A 50 7.01 54.63 16.02
N LEU A 51 7.68 53.61 16.58
CA LEU A 51 7.81 53.30 18.02
C LEU A 51 6.56 53.30 18.92
N TYR A 52 5.79 52.21 18.87
CA TYR A 52 4.90 51.77 19.95
C TYR A 52 5.71 51.34 21.20
N LYS A 53 5.92 52.31 22.09
CA LYS A 53 6.43 52.11 23.45
C LYS A 53 5.25 51.75 24.34
N ILE A 54 5.27 50.55 24.93
CA ILE A 54 4.22 50.07 25.83
C ILE A 54 4.64 50.33 27.27
N ARG A 55 3.73 50.87 28.09
CA ARG A 55 4.02 51.20 29.49
C ARG A 55 4.25 49.94 30.33
N GLU A 56 5.11 50.06 31.34
CA GLU A 56 5.26 49.10 32.42
C GLU A 56 3.90 48.60 32.95
N GLU A 57 3.85 47.34 33.40
CA GLU A 57 2.64 46.61 33.81
C GLU A 57 1.68 46.19 32.68
N SER A 58 1.92 46.63 31.44
CA SER A 58 1.16 46.12 30.30
C SER A 58 1.50 44.65 30.01
N VAL A 59 0.55 43.94 29.41
CA VAL A 59 0.62 42.49 29.22
C VAL A 59 0.41 42.14 27.76
N VAL A 60 1.21 41.20 27.25
CA VAL A 60 0.98 40.52 25.98
C VAL A 60 0.54 39.09 26.28
N GLU A 61 -0.60 38.68 25.75
CA GLU A 61 -1.07 37.30 25.73
C GLU A 61 -0.86 36.68 24.35
N PHE A 62 -0.29 35.49 24.33
CA PHE A 62 0.05 34.75 23.12
C PHE A 62 -0.89 33.56 22.93
N SER A 63 -1.29 33.33 21.69
CA SER A 63 -2.07 32.16 21.28
C SER A 63 -1.66 31.76 19.86
N CYS A 64 -1.98 30.53 19.44
CA CYS A 64 -1.70 30.08 18.07
C CYS A 64 -2.97 29.95 17.25
N GLU A 65 -2.82 29.98 15.93
CA GLU A 65 -3.87 29.56 15.00
C GLU A 65 -4.31 28.11 15.25
N SER A 66 -5.55 27.83 14.87
CA SER A 66 -6.10 26.48 14.85
C SER A 66 -5.17 25.53 14.07
N GLY A 67 -4.82 24.41 14.70
CA GLY A 67 -3.86 23.44 14.16
C GLY A 67 -2.41 23.64 14.64
N TYR A 68 -2.15 24.62 15.51
CA TYR A 68 -0.84 24.87 16.12
C TYR A 68 -0.92 24.85 17.65
N GLU A 69 0.17 24.45 18.29
CA GLU A 69 0.36 24.51 19.74
C GLU A 69 1.43 25.54 20.11
N LEU A 70 1.21 26.23 21.23
CA LEU A 70 2.13 27.24 21.74
C LEU A 70 3.29 26.58 22.50
N ILE A 71 4.52 26.91 22.11
CA ILE A 71 5.75 26.47 22.75
C ILE A 71 6.41 27.67 23.43
N GLY A 72 6.30 27.72 24.75
CA GLY A 72 6.77 28.83 25.58
C GLY A 72 5.69 29.34 26.54
N MET A 73 5.94 30.49 27.18
CA MET A 73 4.95 31.12 28.04
C MET A 73 3.87 31.80 27.21
N ASN A 74 2.61 31.67 27.63
CA ASN A 74 1.47 32.29 26.96
C ASN A 74 1.26 33.77 27.33
N ARG A 75 2.12 34.32 28.18
CA ARG A 75 2.01 35.69 28.67
C ARG A 75 3.39 36.30 28.89
N SER A 76 3.53 37.58 28.55
CA SER A 76 4.70 38.39 28.89
C SER A 76 4.25 39.74 29.43
N THR A 77 4.89 40.22 30.49
CA THR A 77 4.58 41.49 31.18
C THR A 77 5.72 42.47 30.98
N CYS A 78 5.39 43.72 30.67
CA CYS A 78 6.38 44.78 30.56
C CYS A 78 6.84 45.20 31.95
N GLY A 79 8.09 44.90 32.29
CA GLY A 79 8.74 45.31 33.53
C GLY A 79 9.81 46.38 33.31
N THR A 80 10.55 46.66 34.38
CA THR A 80 11.60 47.69 34.43
C THR A 80 12.73 47.45 33.42
N TYR A 81 13.03 46.19 33.11
CA TYR A 81 14.13 45.78 32.22
C TYR A 81 13.66 45.31 30.83
N GLY A 82 12.37 45.47 30.52
CA GLY A 82 11.75 44.94 29.31
C GLY A 82 10.72 43.86 29.60
N TRP A 83 10.44 43.05 28.58
CA TRP A 83 9.48 41.95 28.66
C TRP A 83 10.04 40.80 29.51
N ASP A 84 9.27 40.32 30.48
CA ASP A 84 9.68 39.26 31.42
C ASP A 84 9.82 37.87 30.77
N ASN A 85 9.13 37.64 29.65
CA ASN A 85 9.17 36.41 28.88
C ASN A 85 9.45 36.68 27.41
N ALA A 86 10.25 35.79 26.80
CA ALA A 86 10.53 35.79 25.37
C ALA A 86 9.29 35.43 24.53
N GLU A 87 9.33 35.77 23.24
CA GLU A 87 8.28 35.39 22.28
C GLU A 87 8.14 33.86 22.21
N PRO A 88 6.94 33.30 22.46
CA PRO A 88 6.71 31.88 22.26
C PRO A 88 6.64 31.55 20.76
N SER A 89 6.93 30.30 20.43
CA SER A 89 6.83 29.80 19.05
C SER A 89 5.58 28.95 18.87
N CYS A 90 4.94 29.01 17.70
CA CYS A 90 3.84 28.12 17.37
C CYS A 90 4.34 26.93 16.55
N ARG A 91 4.09 25.71 17.04
CA ARG A 91 4.43 24.47 16.33
C ARG A 91 3.18 23.82 15.77
N LYS A 92 3.24 23.34 14.53
CA LYS A 92 2.12 22.63 13.90
C LYS A 92 1.83 21.34 14.67
N ILE A 93 0.59 21.14 15.08
CA ILE A 93 0.16 19.92 15.77
C ILE A 93 0.12 18.78 14.73
N PRO A 94 0.77 17.63 14.99
CA PRO A 94 0.57 16.44 14.17
C PRO A 94 -0.84 15.89 14.42
N ASN A 95 -1.64 15.77 13.36
CA ASN A 95 -3.05 15.32 13.39
C ASN A 95 -3.93 16.11 14.39
N PRO A 96 -4.13 17.42 14.15
CA PRO A 96 -4.97 18.24 15.02
C PRO A 96 -6.41 17.71 14.99
N CYS A 97 -7.13 17.86 16.11
CA CYS A 97 -8.57 17.68 16.10
C CYS A 97 -9.20 18.73 15.19
N ASP A 98 -9.46 18.36 13.95
CA ASP A 98 -10.07 19.26 12.99
C ASP A 98 -11.59 19.12 13.05
N ALA A 99 -12.26 20.16 13.56
CA ALA A 99 -13.71 20.31 13.52
C ALA A 99 -14.28 20.10 12.10
N SER A 100 -13.47 20.35 11.06
CA SER A 100 -13.83 20.12 9.67
C SER A 100 -13.98 18.64 9.32
N LEU A 101 -13.24 17.71 9.95
CA LEU A 101 -13.44 16.27 9.79
C LEU A 101 -14.76 15.80 10.40
N PHE A 102 -15.21 16.52 11.43
CA PHE A 102 -16.57 16.32 11.94
C PHE A 102 -17.57 16.91 10.94
N ASN A 103 -17.37 18.11 10.38
CA ASN A 103 -18.39 18.72 9.50
C ASN A 103 -18.42 18.20 8.06
N LYS A 104 -17.30 17.69 7.54
CA LYS A 104 -17.12 17.15 6.18
C LYS A 104 -16.25 15.90 6.26
N CYS A 105 -16.82 14.76 5.91
CA CYS A 105 -16.04 13.54 5.76
C CYS A 105 -15.16 13.67 4.50
N PRO A 106 -13.83 13.53 4.61
CA PRO A 106 -12.95 13.65 3.46
C PRO A 106 -13.24 12.53 2.46
N TYR A 107 -13.32 12.84 1.16
CA TYR A 107 -13.37 11.80 0.14
C TYR A 107 -12.03 11.03 0.13
N PRO A 108 -12.02 9.70 -0.04
CA PRO A 108 -13.13 8.80 -0.34
C PRO A 108 -13.82 8.17 0.89
N PHE A 109 -13.61 8.66 2.11
CA PHE A 109 -14.13 7.99 3.32
C PHE A 109 -15.65 8.07 3.47
N ASN A 110 -16.18 7.07 4.17
CA ASN A 110 -17.51 7.04 4.77
C ASN A 110 -17.34 7.15 6.30
N CYS A 111 -17.67 8.31 6.88
CA CYS A 111 -17.47 8.59 8.30
C CYS A 111 -18.77 8.47 9.09
N LYS A 112 -18.75 7.83 10.26
CA LYS A 112 -19.85 7.84 11.24
C LYS A 112 -19.38 8.50 12.54
N LYS A 113 -20.20 9.38 13.09
CA LYS A 113 -19.88 10.06 14.36
C LYS A 113 -20.53 9.34 15.53
N HIS A 114 -19.76 9.12 16.58
CA HIS A 114 -20.24 8.61 17.85
C HIS A 114 -20.12 9.70 18.91
N TYR A 115 -21.26 10.20 19.39
CA TYR A 115 -21.33 11.08 20.55
C TYR A 115 -21.65 10.25 21.79
N SER A 116 -20.79 10.29 22.80
CA SER A 116 -21.09 9.69 24.11
C SER A 116 -22.30 10.42 24.72
N LYS A 117 -23.46 9.76 24.75
CA LYS A 117 -24.58 10.19 25.59
C LYS A 117 -24.17 9.94 27.04
N SER A 118 -23.91 11.00 27.80
CA SER A 118 -23.73 10.91 29.25
C SER A 118 -25.04 10.47 29.90
N THR A 119 -25.25 9.17 30.05
CA THR A 119 -26.34 8.61 30.84
C THR A 119 -25.98 8.69 32.32
N SER A 120 -26.24 9.84 32.94
CA SER A 120 -26.51 9.91 34.38
C SER A 120 -27.37 11.14 34.69
N PHE A 121 -28.66 10.86 34.84
CA PHE A 121 -29.63 11.42 35.78
C PHE A 121 -29.27 12.75 36.49
N TRP A 122 -30.09 13.77 36.21
CA TRP A 122 -30.31 15.07 36.91
C TRP A 122 -29.13 16.04 37.04
N SER A 123 -29.12 17.04 36.16
CA SER A 123 -28.89 18.46 36.49
C SER A 123 -29.20 19.32 35.26
N PHE A 124 -30.22 20.18 35.37
CA PHE A 124 -30.48 21.27 34.42
C PHE A 124 -29.29 22.24 34.43
N ASN A 125 -28.35 22.09 33.50
CA ASN A 125 -27.36 23.13 33.20
C ASN A 125 -27.05 23.10 31.70
N TRP A 126 -27.45 24.16 31.00
CA TRP A 126 -27.38 24.34 29.54
C TRP A 126 -25.95 24.61 29.02
N ASN A 127 -24.91 23.91 29.52
CA ASN A 127 -23.53 24.09 29.07
C ASN A 127 -22.68 22.80 29.03
N PHE A 128 -23.30 21.62 28.98
CA PHE A 128 -22.55 20.36 28.79
C PHE A 128 -22.25 20.12 27.30
N LYS A 129 -21.07 20.56 26.82
CA LYS A 129 -20.53 20.13 25.53
C LYS A 129 -20.17 18.63 25.60
N PRO A 130 -20.61 17.77 24.66
CA PRO A 130 -20.28 16.35 24.67
C PRO A 130 -18.75 16.18 24.58
N LYS A 131 -18.16 15.43 25.52
CA LYS A 131 -16.71 15.50 25.80
C LYS A 131 -15.85 14.51 25.01
N LEU A 132 -16.43 13.66 24.17
CA LEU A 132 -15.66 12.71 23.34
C LEU A 132 -16.37 12.54 21.99
N GLU A 133 -15.81 13.19 20.96
CA GLU A 133 -16.22 13.00 19.57
C GLU A 133 -15.32 11.92 18.96
N GLN A 134 -15.84 10.70 18.83
CA GLN A 134 -15.17 9.62 18.11
C GLN A 134 -15.71 9.55 16.69
N ILE A 135 -14.81 9.41 15.71
CA ILE A 135 -15.15 9.22 14.30
C ILE A 135 -14.79 7.78 13.93
N GLU A 136 -15.78 7.04 13.44
CA GLU A 136 -15.59 5.75 12.80
C GLU A 136 -15.40 5.95 11.30
N PHE A 137 -14.29 5.47 10.77
CA PHE A 137 -13.98 5.48 9.34
C PHE A 137 -14.38 4.17 8.70
N SER A 138 -14.88 4.25 7.48
CA SER A 138 -15.11 3.14 6.57
C SER A 138 -14.81 3.59 5.16
N CYS A 139 -14.60 2.65 4.24
CA CYS A 139 -14.33 2.95 2.84
C CYS A 139 -15.52 2.55 1.96
N PRO A 140 -15.71 3.21 0.82
CA PRO A 140 -16.69 2.82 -0.19
C PRO A 140 -16.30 1.48 -0.80
N GLU A 141 -17.23 0.93 -1.59
CA GLU A 141 -16.96 -0.30 -2.33
C GLU A 141 -15.74 -0.12 -3.25
N GLY A 142 -14.95 -1.19 -3.39
CA GLY A 142 -13.68 -1.14 -4.11
C GLY A 142 -12.47 -0.67 -3.29
N TYR A 143 -12.65 -0.26 -2.04
CA TYR A 143 -11.56 0.18 -1.16
C TYR A 143 -11.51 -0.62 0.16
N VAL A 144 -10.34 -0.62 0.80
CA VAL A 144 -10.06 -1.20 2.13
C VAL A 144 -9.49 -0.12 3.02
N LEU A 145 -9.94 -0.10 4.27
CA LEU A 145 -9.42 0.83 5.27
C LEU A 145 -8.08 0.31 5.81
N LYS A 146 -7.02 1.10 5.61
CA LYS A 146 -5.68 0.87 6.14
C LYS A 146 -5.42 1.84 7.29
N GLY A 147 -5.31 1.31 8.51
CA GLY A 147 -5.13 2.09 9.73
C GLY A 147 -6.29 1.92 10.70
N ASP A 148 -6.37 2.80 11.70
CA ASP A 148 -7.36 2.69 12.75
C ASP A 148 -8.77 3.03 12.26
N LYS A 149 -9.70 2.14 12.58
CA LYS A 149 -11.12 2.33 12.26
C LYS A 149 -11.74 3.48 13.03
N PHE A 150 -11.24 3.78 14.23
CA PHE A 150 -11.78 4.81 15.11
C PHE A 150 -10.70 5.84 15.41
N LEU A 151 -11.05 7.11 15.31
CA LEU A 151 -10.24 8.22 15.83
C LEU A 151 -10.98 8.94 16.94
N THR A 152 -10.29 9.19 18.04
CA THR A 152 -10.82 9.89 19.21
C THR A 152 -10.05 11.18 19.41
N CYS A 153 -10.75 12.32 19.40
CA CYS A 153 -10.13 13.59 19.73
C CYS A 153 -9.84 13.67 21.24
N THR A 154 -8.56 13.77 21.61
CA THR A 154 -8.12 14.02 22.99
C THR A 154 -7.53 15.43 23.12
N ARG A 155 -8.30 16.34 23.73
CA ARG A 155 -7.98 17.76 24.00
C ARG A 155 -7.75 18.61 22.75
N THR A 156 -6.72 18.34 21.96
CA THR A 156 -6.34 19.08 20.74
C THR A 156 -5.83 18.19 19.60
N ARG A 157 -5.64 16.89 19.84
CA ARG A 157 -5.01 15.94 18.92
C ARG A 157 -5.79 14.63 18.88
N PHE A 158 -5.85 14.00 17.70
CA PHE A 158 -6.37 12.64 17.61
C PHE A 158 -5.42 11.66 18.29
N ASP A 159 -5.97 10.58 18.84
CA ASP A 159 -5.23 9.46 19.43
C ASP A 159 -4.35 8.75 18.40
N ASN A 160 -4.83 8.63 17.16
CA ASN A 160 -4.12 8.01 16.05
C ASN A 160 -4.11 8.90 14.78
N VAL A 161 -3.45 8.39 13.73
CA VAL A 161 -3.39 9.03 12.41
C VAL A 161 -4.66 8.74 11.63
N ILE A 162 -5.11 9.70 10.84
CA ILE A 162 -6.23 9.51 9.90
C ILE A 162 -5.92 8.30 8.99
N PRO A 163 -6.78 7.27 8.96
CA PRO A 163 -6.55 6.07 8.17
C PRO A 163 -6.56 6.41 6.67
N GLN A 164 -6.17 5.45 5.84
CA GLN A 164 -6.20 5.58 4.38
C GLN A 164 -7.21 4.60 3.78
N CYS A 165 -8.03 5.06 2.84
CA CYS A 165 -8.74 4.14 1.96
C CYS A 165 -7.82 3.81 0.79
N VAL A 166 -7.39 2.56 0.72
CA VAL A 166 -6.59 2.04 -0.39
C VAL A 166 -7.49 1.20 -1.28
N GLU A 167 -7.25 1.21 -2.59
CA GLU A 167 -8.01 0.36 -3.51
C GLU A 167 -7.83 -1.12 -3.12
N LYS A 168 -8.92 -1.89 -3.21
CA LYS A 168 -8.88 -3.35 -3.03
C LYS A 168 -7.90 -3.92 -4.04
N VAL A 169 -6.88 -4.60 -3.53
CA VAL A 169 -5.95 -5.31 -4.40
C VAL A 169 -6.72 -6.39 -5.13
N THR A 170 -6.74 -6.26 -6.45
CA THR A 170 -7.34 -7.24 -7.33
C THR A 170 -6.39 -7.52 -8.48
N CYS A 171 -6.29 -8.78 -8.86
CA CYS A 171 -5.40 -9.21 -9.93
C CYS A 171 -6.18 -9.35 -11.23
N LYS A 172 -5.65 -8.78 -12.31
CA LYS A 172 -6.33 -8.80 -13.61
C LYS A 172 -6.27 -10.21 -14.21
N ALA A 173 -7.41 -10.66 -14.73
CA ALA A 173 -7.49 -11.94 -15.43
C ALA A 173 -6.61 -11.96 -16.68
N ASP A 174 -6.39 -10.84 -17.36
CA ASP A 174 -5.55 -10.72 -18.56
C ASP A 174 -4.05 -10.96 -18.33
N LEU A 175 -3.60 -11.00 -17.07
CA LEU A 175 -2.19 -11.21 -16.74
C LEU A 175 -1.85 -12.70 -16.51
N ILE A 176 -2.83 -13.57 -16.31
CA ILE A 176 -2.65 -15.03 -16.25
C ILE A 176 -1.93 -15.53 -17.55
N PRO A 177 -1.09 -16.58 -17.55
CA PRO A 177 -0.56 -17.11 -18.82
C PRO A 177 -1.66 -17.61 -19.75
N LYS A 178 -1.40 -17.62 -21.06
CA LYS A 178 -2.30 -18.29 -22.03
C LYS A 178 -2.37 -19.78 -21.69
N CYS A 179 -3.56 -20.26 -21.39
CA CYS A 179 -3.82 -21.63 -20.96
C CYS A 179 -4.27 -22.42 -22.20
N GLU A 180 -3.26 -22.87 -22.96
CA GLU A 180 -3.44 -23.71 -24.14
C GLU A 180 -2.68 -25.02 -23.95
N ASN A 181 -3.25 -26.10 -24.48
CA ASN A 181 -2.61 -27.41 -24.50
C ASN A 181 -1.17 -27.27 -25.04
N PRO A 182 -0.14 -27.77 -24.32
CA PRO A 182 -0.18 -28.70 -23.18
C PRO A 182 -0.41 -28.11 -21.78
N LEU A 183 -0.37 -26.79 -21.60
CA LEU A 183 -0.56 -26.18 -20.29
C LEU A 183 -2.04 -26.13 -19.90
N LYS A 184 -2.34 -26.67 -18.72
CA LYS A 184 -3.66 -26.64 -18.08
C LYS A 184 -3.60 -25.72 -16.86
N CYS A 185 -4.61 -24.88 -16.72
CA CYS A 185 -4.71 -23.91 -15.63
C CYS A 185 -6.01 -24.11 -14.87
N THR A 186 -5.92 -24.19 -13.55
CA THR A 186 -7.08 -24.27 -12.65
C THR A 186 -7.04 -23.09 -11.71
N LEU A 187 -8.06 -22.25 -11.77
CA LEU A 187 -8.22 -21.09 -10.91
C LEU A 187 -9.09 -21.44 -9.71
N HIS A 188 -8.62 -21.10 -8.53
CA HIS A 188 -9.39 -21.06 -7.29
C HIS A 188 -9.80 -19.61 -6.99
N HIS A 189 -11.11 -19.34 -6.94
CA HIS A 189 -11.65 -18.02 -6.64
C HIS A 189 -11.89 -17.85 -5.13
N SER A 190 -10.99 -17.14 -4.46
CA SER A 190 -10.95 -17.02 -2.98
C SER A 190 -12.30 -16.62 -2.36
N SER A 191 -13.00 -15.63 -2.90
CA SER A 191 -14.28 -15.18 -2.33
C SER A 191 -15.48 -16.09 -2.60
N LEU A 192 -15.41 -16.96 -3.63
CA LEU A 192 -16.50 -17.88 -3.97
C LEU A 192 -16.20 -19.31 -3.52
N ASN A 193 -14.97 -19.56 -3.06
CA ASN A 193 -14.46 -20.87 -2.71
C ASN A 193 -14.78 -21.92 -3.79
N SER A 194 -14.47 -21.58 -5.04
CA SER A 194 -14.85 -22.38 -6.22
C SER A 194 -13.69 -22.49 -7.20
N ASP A 195 -13.55 -23.67 -7.78
CA ASP A 195 -12.51 -24.00 -8.75
C ASP A 195 -13.06 -23.96 -10.18
N GLN A 196 -12.30 -23.34 -11.07
CA GLN A 196 -12.65 -23.22 -12.49
C GLN A 196 -11.45 -23.55 -13.38
N GLN A 197 -11.66 -24.40 -14.39
CA GLN A 197 -10.69 -24.61 -15.46
C GLN A 197 -10.64 -23.37 -16.36
N ILE A 198 -9.47 -22.74 -16.47
CA ILE A 198 -9.25 -21.62 -17.38
C ILE A 198 -8.79 -22.18 -18.73
N THR A 199 -9.54 -21.86 -19.78
CA THR A 199 -9.13 -22.02 -21.17
C THR A 199 -8.96 -20.66 -21.82
N ASN A 200 -8.20 -20.57 -22.92
CA ASN A 200 -8.10 -19.32 -23.67
C ASN A 200 -9.45 -18.77 -24.17
N ARG A 201 -10.47 -19.63 -24.35
CA ARG A 201 -11.82 -19.22 -24.76
C ARG A 201 -12.67 -18.69 -23.61
N SER A 202 -12.47 -19.22 -22.41
CA SER A 202 -13.25 -18.87 -21.21
C SER A 202 -12.61 -17.75 -20.39
N ARG A 203 -11.63 -17.04 -20.96
CA ARG A 203 -10.86 -16.03 -20.26
C ARG A 203 -11.56 -14.67 -20.34
N PRO A 204 -12.16 -14.18 -19.25
CA PRO A 204 -12.85 -12.92 -19.29
C PRO A 204 -11.83 -11.79 -19.15
N LYS A 205 -11.65 -11.00 -20.23
CA LYS A 205 -10.60 -9.98 -20.31
C LYS A 205 -10.66 -8.93 -19.20
N TYR A 206 -11.89 -8.62 -18.77
CA TYR A 206 -12.16 -7.56 -17.80
C TYR A 206 -12.39 -8.06 -16.38
N GLN A 207 -12.19 -9.36 -16.12
CA GLN A 207 -12.40 -9.91 -14.78
C GLN A 207 -11.24 -9.58 -13.85
N MET A 208 -11.58 -9.29 -12.60
CA MET A 208 -10.63 -9.03 -11.53
C MET A 208 -10.79 -10.09 -10.44
N TYR A 209 -9.67 -10.61 -9.94
CA TYR A 209 -9.66 -11.64 -8.91
C TYR A 209 -9.24 -11.05 -7.56
N PRO A 210 -9.95 -11.40 -6.47
CA PRO A 210 -9.61 -10.92 -5.14
C PRO A 210 -8.28 -11.49 -4.66
N GLU A 211 -7.62 -10.77 -3.76
CA GLU A 211 -6.46 -11.26 -3.02
C GLU A 211 -6.72 -12.66 -2.42
N GLY A 212 -5.69 -13.52 -2.49
CA GLY A 212 -5.75 -14.92 -2.10
C GLY A 212 -6.26 -15.87 -3.19
N SER A 213 -6.77 -15.35 -4.31
CA SER A 213 -7.09 -16.21 -5.47
C SER A 213 -5.81 -16.84 -6.02
N GLU A 214 -5.90 -18.08 -6.48
CA GLU A 214 -4.75 -18.88 -6.91
C GLU A 214 -5.00 -19.50 -8.28
N VAL A 215 -3.99 -19.53 -9.14
CA VAL A 215 -4.01 -20.34 -10.37
C VAL A 215 -2.95 -21.42 -10.24
N THR A 216 -3.39 -22.67 -10.28
CA THR A 216 -2.53 -23.86 -10.34
C THR A 216 -2.29 -24.27 -11.78
N PHE A 217 -1.05 -24.63 -12.09
CA PHE A 217 -0.57 -25.03 -13.39
C PHE A 217 -0.24 -26.52 -13.41
N SER A 218 -0.66 -27.18 -14.47
CA SER A 218 -0.34 -28.57 -14.76
C SER A 218 -0.14 -28.77 -16.26
N CYS A 219 0.41 -29.90 -16.67
CA CYS A 219 0.55 -30.23 -18.09
C CYS A 219 -0.36 -31.40 -18.48
N SER A 220 -0.72 -31.45 -19.76
CA SER A 220 -1.31 -32.62 -20.39
C SER A 220 -0.37 -33.83 -20.31
N ASN A 221 -0.93 -35.03 -20.44
CA ASN A 221 -0.15 -36.28 -20.41
C ASN A 221 0.98 -36.25 -21.47
N GLY A 222 2.16 -36.74 -21.11
CA GLY A 222 3.35 -36.70 -21.97
C GLY A 222 4.25 -35.47 -21.80
N TYR A 223 3.89 -34.55 -20.90
CA TYR A 223 4.65 -33.34 -20.62
C TYR A 223 4.97 -33.18 -19.13
N LYS A 224 6.11 -32.54 -18.86
CA LYS A 224 6.53 -32.13 -17.52
C LYS A 224 6.45 -30.61 -17.40
N LEU A 225 5.92 -30.15 -16.28
CA LEU A 225 5.91 -28.74 -15.93
C LEU A 225 7.33 -28.31 -15.50
N GLN A 226 7.84 -27.26 -16.14
CA GLN A 226 9.07 -26.58 -15.78
C GLN A 226 8.72 -25.22 -15.18
N GLY A 227 9.23 -24.93 -13.98
CA GLY A 227 8.92 -23.73 -13.23
C GLY A 227 7.92 -23.98 -12.11
N GLU A 228 7.36 -22.90 -11.56
CA GLU A 228 6.40 -23.00 -10.46
C GLU A 228 5.04 -23.52 -10.93
N ASN A 229 4.45 -24.38 -10.12
CA ASN A 229 3.15 -24.97 -10.39
C ASN A 229 1.97 -24.09 -9.95
N ARG A 230 2.20 -22.89 -9.44
CA ARG A 230 1.12 -21.99 -9.03
C ARG A 230 1.51 -20.52 -9.08
N THR A 231 0.50 -19.67 -9.17
CA THR A 231 0.59 -18.22 -8.95
C THR A 231 -0.54 -17.77 -8.05
N ILE A 232 -0.24 -16.89 -7.10
CA ILE A 232 -1.20 -16.39 -6.11
C ILE A 232 -1.39 -14.89 -6.33
N CYS A 233 -2.62 -14.41 -6.24
CA CYS A 233 -2.96 -13.00 -6.23
C CYS A 233 -2.62 -12.44 -4.85
N GLY A 234 -1.53 -11.67 -4.76
CA GLY A 234 -1.09 -11.04 -3.53
C GLY A 234 -1.26 -9.52 -3.57
N THR A 235 -0.72 -8.84 -2.57
CA THR A 235 -0.80 -7.37 -2.39
C THR A 235 -0.27 -6.53 -3.56
N ASN A 236 0.55 -7.11 -4.44
CA ASN A 236 1.17 -6.43 -5.58
C ASN A 236 0.85 -7.11 -6.92
N GLY A 237 -0.29 -7.76 -7.04
CA GLY A 237 -0.67 -8.51 -8.26
C GLY A 237 -0.31 -9.99 -8.18
N TRP A 238 -0.26 -10.66 -9.34
CA TRP A 238 0.05 -12.09 -9.38
C TRP A 238 1.53 -12.35 -9.11
N SER A 239 1.83 -13.38 -8.30
CA SER A 239 3.20 -13.72 -7.91
C SER A 239 4.13 -14.04 -9.09
N HIS A 240 3.61 -14.55 -10.22
CA HIS A 240 4.41 -14.79 -11.42
C HIS A 240 4.88 -13.49 -12.12
N GLU A 241 4.13 -12.39 -12.00
CA GLU A 241 4.50 -11.10 -12.60
C GLU A 241 5.77 -10.56 -11.95
N LYS A 242 5.81 -10.60 -10.61
CA LYS A 242 6.98 -10.19 -9.82
C LYS A 242 8.23 -10.99 -10.19
N ARG A 243 8.06 -12.26 -10.55
CA ARG A 243 9.16 -13.16 -10.92
C ARG A 243 9.51 -13.12 -12.40
N MET A 244 8.68 -12.48 -13.22
CA MET A 244 8.80 -12.46 -14.68
C MET A 244 9.01 -13.86 -15.28
N SER A 245 8.39 -14.88 -14.67
CA SER A 245 8.59 -16.28 -15.01
C SER A 245 7.26 -17.02 -15.01
N LEU A 246 6.97 -17.65 -16.15
CA LEU A 246 5.78 -18.46 -16.38
C LEU A 246 6.18 -19.91 -16.59
N PRO A 247 5.41 -20.88 -16.08
CA PRO A 247 5.76 -22.26 -16.27
C PRO A 247 5.55 -22.68 -17.72
N LYS A 248 6.40 -23.62 -18.15
CA LYS A 248 6.35 -24.20 -19.50
C LYS A 248 6.19 -25.71 -19.39
N CYS A 249 5.51 -26.30 -20.35
CA CYS A 249 5.42 -27.74 -20.47
C CYS A 249 6.44 -28.22 -21.51
N SER A 250 7.39 -29.04 -21.10
CA SER A 250 8.34 -29.71 -22.00
C SER A 250 7.91 -31.17 -22.21
N SER A 251 8.11 -31.71 -23.41
CA SER A 251 7.88 -33.15 -23.62
C SER A 251 8.77 -33.96 -22.68
N LEU A 252 8.26 -35.08 -22.18
CA LEU A 252 9.03 -36.01 -21.34
C LEU A 252 10.13 -36.71 -22.14
N CYS A 253 9.87 -36.99 -23.42
CA CYS A 253 10.77 -37.72 -24.30
C CYS A 253 11.21 -36.81 -25.44
N ALA A 254 12.51 -36.59 -25.49
CA ALA A 254 13.14 -35.59 -26.33
C ALA A 254 13.27 -36.09 -27.79
N ASN A 255 13.16 -35.19 -28.77
CA ASN A 255 13.25 -35.54 -30.20
C ASN A 255 14.69 -35.89 -30.62
N GLU A 256 15.67 -35.56 -29.78
CA GLU A 256 17.10 -35.77 -29.96
C GLU A 256 17.43 -37.25 -30.24
N ILE A 257 16.61 -38.19 -29.74
CA ILE A 257 16.80 -39.62 -30.04
C ILE A 257 16.69 -39.93 -31.54
N PHE A 258 15.91 -39.15 -32.29
CA PHE A 258 15.75 -39.35 -33.72
C PHE A 258 17.00 -38.93 -34.50
N GLU A 259 17.86 -38.08 -33.95
CA GLU A 259 19.10 -37.67 -34.61
C GLU A 259 20.09 -38.83 -34.81
N GLU A 260 19.93 -39.90 -34.03
CA GLU A 260 20.69 -41.15 -34.16
C GLU A 260 20.22 -42.04 -35.33
N CYS A 261 19.13 -41.68 -36.01
CA CYS A 261 18.61 -42.36 -37.20
C CYS A 261 19.41 -42.01 -38.46
N LYS A 262 20.67 -42.42 -38.45
CA LYS A 262 21.66 -42.26 -39.53
C LYS A 262 22.31 -43.60 -39.83
N HIS A 263 22.81 -43.78 -41.05
CA HIS A 263 23.53 -44.99 -41.46
C HIS A 263 24.62 -45.36 -40.42
N PRO A 264 24.72 -46.63 -39.98
CA PRO A 264 24.08 -47.84 -40.50
C PRO A 264 22.72 -48.21 -39.86
N TYR A 265 22.13 -47.34 -39.05
CA TYR A 265 20.86 -47.63 -38.38
C TYR A 265 19.66 -47.23 -39.22
N ILE A 266 18.75 -48.18 -39.41
CA ILE A 266 17.39 -47.96 -39.85
C ILE A 266 16.51 -47.84 -38.61
N CYS A 267 15.85 -46.70 -38.44
CA CYS A 267 14.95 -46.48 -37.32
C CYS A 267 13.49 -46.75 -37.67
N ASN A 268 12.79 -47.47 -36.81
CA ASN A 268 11.33 -47.60 -36.84
C ASN A 268 10.74 -46.99 -35.58
N TYR A 269 9.77 -46.09 -35.72
CA TYR A 269 9.12 -45.42 -34.60
C TYR A 269 7.64 -45.84 -34.51
N HIS A 270 7.23 -46.21 -33.31
CA HIS A 270 5.87 -46.58 -32.97
C HIS A 270 5.35 -45.66 -31.88
N ASN A 271 4.18 -45.06 -32.08
CA ASN A 271 3.44 -44.41 -31.02
C ASN A 271 2.04 -45.04 -30.91
N THR A 272 1.23 -44.57 -29.96
CA THR A 272 -0.10 -45.14 -29.68
C THR A 272 -1.10 -45.03 -30.84
N LYS A 273 -0.77 -44.31 -31.93
CA LYS A 273 -1.65 -44.05 -33.08
C LYS A 273 -1.07 -44.50 -34.42
N ARG A 274 0.25 -44.49 -34.57
CA ARG A 274 0.92 -44.71 -35.86
C ARG A 274 2.20 -45.50 -35.71
N TRP A 275 2.51 -46.24 -36.76
CA TRP A 275 3.77 -46.93 -36.92
C TRP A 275 4.45 -46.44 -38.19
N ILE A 276 5.66 -45.91 -38.04
CA ILE A 276 6.42 -45.29 -39.11
C ILE A 276 7.74 -46.03 -39.22
N ARG A 277 7.98 -46.59 -40.40
CA ARG A 277 9.22 -47.30 -40.70
C ARG A 277 10.22 -46.37 -41.38
N ASN A 278 11.50 -46.66 -41.20
CA ASN A 278 12.61 -45.99 -41.88
C ASN A 278 12.61 -44.46 -41.69
N ILE A 279 12.36 -44.00 -40.46
CA ILE A 279 12.43 -42.57 -40.15
C ILE A 279 13.86 -42.06 -40.34
N GLN A 280 13.98 -40.85 -40.87
CA GLN A 280 15.26 -40.17 -41.08
C GLN A 280 15.64 -39.36 -39.84
N LYS A 281 16.92 -39.01 -39.68
CA LYS A 281 17.39 -38.14 -38.57
C LYS A 281 16.69 -36.78 -38.45
N THR A 282 16.08 -36.29 -39.53
CA THR A 282 15.31 -35.04 -39.55
C THR A 282 13.86 -35.23 -39.09
N TYR A 283 13.46 -36.45 -38.77
CA TYR A 283 12.14 -36.74 -38.24
C TYR A 283 11.98 -36.09 -36.88
N MET A 284 10.89 -35.34 -36.73
CA MET A 284 10.51 -34.71 -35.47
C MET A 284 9.05 -35.01 -35.20
N GLU A 285 8.77 -35.28 -33.93
CA GLU A 285 7.44 -35.46 -33.43
C GLU A 285 7.05 -34.23 -32.60
N SER A 286 5.87 -33.66 -32.85
CA SER A 286 5.40 -32.52 -32.07
C SER A 286 5.17 -32.89 -30.61
N ILE A 287 4.76 -34.14 -30.36
CA ILE A 287 4.55 -34.75 -29.05
C ILE A 287 4.95 -36.22 -29.10
N VAL A 288 5.96 -36.62 -28.33
CA VAL A 288 6.28 -38.05 -28.12
C VAL A 288 5.45 -38.56 -26.94
N PRO A 289 4.35 -39.32 -27.15
CA PRO A 289 3.55 -39.82 -26.03
C PRO A 289 4.30 -40.90 -25.25
N VAL A 290 4.03 -40.97 -23.94
CA VAL A 290 4.47 -42.07 -23.09
C VAL A 290 3.96 -43.40 -23.68
N GLY A 291 4.85 -44.38 -23.76
CA GLY A 291 4.60 -45.66 -24.43
C GLY A 291 5.10 -45.71 -25.87
N SER A 292 5.56 -44.61 -26.45
CA SER A 292 6.20 -44.64 -27.78
C SER A 292 7.47 -45.46 -27.74
N VAL A 293 7.76 -46.17 -28.82
CA VAL A 293 8.94 -47.04 -28.96
C VAL A 293 9.70 -46.62 -30.21
N ILE A 294 11.02 -46.59 -30.12
CA ILE A 294 11.92 -46.50 -31.26
C ILE A 294 12.83 -47.72 -31.29
N ASP A 295 12.86 -48.36 -32.45
CA ASP A 295 13.70 -49.51 -32.76
C ASP A 295 14.81 -49.07 -33.74
N PHE A 296 16.05 -49.30 -33.36
CA PHE A 296 17.25 -49.13 -34.17
C PHE A 296 17.66 -50.48 -34.75
N ILE A 297 17.66 -50.59 -36.07
CA ILE A 297 18.05 -51.80 -36.79
C ILE A 297 19.36 -51.51 -37.52
N ASN A 298 20.46 -52.10 -37.06
CA ASN A 298 21.74 -51.99 -37.74
C ASN A 298 21.75 -52.84 -39.01
N THR A 299 22.15 -52.23 -40.12
CA THR A 299 22.26 -52.90 -41.42
C THR A 299 23.62 -53.54 -41.68
N ASN A 300 24.59 -53.36 -40.79
CA ASN A 300 25.92 -53.95 -40.91
C ASN A 300 25.99 -55.31 -40.21
N PHE A 301 26.81 -56.23 -40.74
CA PHE A 301 27.02 -57.57 -40.20
C PHE A 301 27.87 -57.63 -38.90
N TYR A 302 28.11 -56.49 -38.24
CA TYR A 302 28.89 -56.44 -37.01
C TYR A 302 27.98 -56.57 -35.79
N LYS A 303 28.46 -57.29 -34.77
CA LYS A 303 27.76 -57.45 -33.49
C LYS A 303 27.65 -56.08 -32.78
N GLU A 304 26.44 -55.67 -32.46
CA GLU A 304 26.19 -54.42 -31.75
C GLU A 304 26.67 -54.49 -30.30
N GLN A 305 27.27 -53.40 -29.82
CA GLN A 305 27.46 -53.13 -28.40
C GLN A 305 26.48 -52.02 -28.01
N GLY A 306 25.31 -52.38 -27.48
CA GLY A 306 24.32 -51.41 -27.06
C GLY A 306 22.89 -51.95 -27.01
N PHE A 307 21.95 -51.06 -26.70
CA PHE A 307 20.51 -51.34 -26.76
C PHE A 307 19.94 -50.82 -28.07
N THR A 308 19.12 -51.63 -28.73
CA THR A 308 18.48 -51.28 -30.01
C THR A 308 17.06 -50.79 -29.87
N ARG A 309 16.45 -50.93 -28.70
CA ARG A 309 15.08 -50.53 -28.46
C ARG A 309 14.97 -49.58 -27.29
N PHE A 310 14.32 -48.44 -27.52
CA PHE A 310 14.01 -47.46 -26.49
C PHE A 310 12.51 -47.23 -26.40
N GLN A 311 12.00 -47.15 -25.18
CA GLN A 311 10.62 -46.83 -24.89
C GLN A 311 10.55 -45.51 -24.14
N CYS A 312 9.66 -44.63 -24.57
CA CYS A 312 9.35 -43.39 -23.90
C CYS A 312 8.53 -43.68 -22.64
N THR A 313 9.04 -43.28 -21.47
CA THR A 313 8.37 -43.43 -20.17
C THR A 313 8.09 -42.07 -19.54
N VAL A 314 7.51 -42.07 -18.34
CA VAL A 314 7.34 -40.85 -17.54
C VAL A 314 8.67 -40.18 -17.15
N ASN A 315 9.80 -40.90 -17.27
CA ASN A 315 11.14 -40.40 -16.97
C ASN A 315 11.96 -40.11 -18.25
N GLY A 316 11.34 -40.15 -19.42
CA GLY A 316 12.03 -40.02 -20.71
C GLY A 316 12.32 -41.37 -21.37
N TRP A 317 13.23 -41.36 -22.34
CA TRP A 317 13.63 -42.56 -23.07
C TRP A 317 14.41 -43.53 -22.18
N VAL A 318 13.92 -44.76 -22.06
CA VAL A 318 14.63 -45.86 -21.39
C VAL A 318 14.85 -46.99 -22.37
N HIS A 319 15.96 -47.72 -22.23
CA HIS A 319 16.19 -48.90 -23.04
C HIS A 319 15.28 -50.06 -22.57
N VAL A 320 14.85 -50.91 -23.49
CA VAL A 320 14.11 -52.13 -23.19
C VAL A 320 14.66 -53.30 -24.01
N PRO A 321 14.53 -54.56 -23.56
CA PRO A 321 14.98 -55.71 -24.33
C PRO A 321 14.31 -55.76 -25.70
N ALA A 322 15.07 -56.06 -26.75
CA ALA A 322 14.50 -56.45 -28.04
C ALA A 322 13.71 -57.76 -27.86
N TYR A 323 12.56 -57.91 -28.51
CA TYR A 323 11.86 -59.21 -28.51
C TYR A 323 12.83 -60.25 -29.09
N GLY A 324 13.11 -61.29 -28.30
CA GLY A 324 14.02 -62.38 -28.66
C GLY A 324 13.49 -63.25 -29.77
#